data_AF-A0A924IPX5-F1
#
_entry.id   AF-A0A924IPX5-F1
#
_cell.length_a   1.000
_cell.length_b   1.000
_cell.length_c   1.000
_cell.angle_alpha   90.00
_cell.angle_beta   90.00
_cell.angle_gamma   90.00
#
_symmetry.space_group_name_H-M   'P 1'
#
loop_
_entity.id
_entity.type
_entity.pdbx_description
1 polymer ?
#
loop_
_entity_poly.entity_id
_entity_poly.type
_entity_poly.pdbx_seq_one_letter_code
_entity_poly.pdbx_strand_id
1 'polypeptide(L)'
;FTAHEKQAKHLIDVQLALPAYEQVLKAAHSFNLLDARGAISVTERAAYIGRIRNLARAVAQSYYESRERLGFPMAPREWVQQMPPMTKKAA
;
A
#
# COMPACT_ATOMS: atom_id res chain seq x y z
N PHE A 1 4.32 -2.87 14.95
CA PHE A 1 4.79 -2.29 13.67
C PHE A 1 5.44 -3.33 12.76
N THR A 2 6.64 -3.84 13.08
CA THR A 2 7.47 -4.65 12.16
C THR A 2 6.77 -5.90 11.62
N ALA A 3 6.02 -6.62 12.45
CA ALA A 3 5.25 -7.79 12.01
C ALA A 3 4.22 -7.44 10.91
N HIS A 4 3.47 -6.34 11.10
CA HIS A 4 2.51 -5.86 10.11
C HIS A 4 3.19 -5.37 8.83
N GLU A 5 4.34 -4.69 8.93
CA GLU A 5 5.12 -4.31 7.74
C GLU A 5 5.57 -5.54 6.94
N LYS A 6 6.11 -6.57 7.61
CA LYS A 6 6.55 -7.80 6.95
C LYS A 6 5.36 -8.50 6.27
N GLN A 7 4.23 -8.60 6.96
CA GLN A 7 3.02 -9.21 6.41
C GLN A 7 2.47 -8.41 5.22
N ALA A 8 2.46 -7.07 5.30
CA ALA A 8 2.04 -6.21 4.19
C ALA A 8 2.88 -6.47 2.94
N LYS A 9 4.22 -6.52 3.08
CA LYS A 9 5.14 -6.83 1.97
C LYS A 9 4.84 -8.19 1.34
N HIS A 10 4.72 -9.23 2.16
CA HIS A 10 4.40 -10.56 1.67
C HIS A 10 3.05 -10.60 0.91
N LEU A 11 2.03 -9.92 1.43
CA LEU A 11 0.71 -9.86 0.79
C LEU A 11 0.73 -9.08 -0.54
N ILE A 12 1.57 -8.04 -0.66
CA ILE A 12 1.80 -7.33 -1.92
C ILE A 12 2.44 -8.28 -2.94
N ASP A 13 3.44 -9.07 -2.54
CA ASP A 13 4.15 -10.01 -3.41
C ASP A 13 3.21 -11.08 -3.98
N VAL A 14 2.24 -11.56 -3.19
CA VAL A 14 1.21 -12.51 -3.64
C VAL A 14 -0.03 -11.82 -4.25
N GLN A 15 0.07 -10.53 -4.60
CA GLN A 15 -0.97 -9.73 -5.25
C GLN A 15 -2.30 -9.59 -4.48
N LEU A 16 -2.25 -9.67 -3.14
CA LEU A 16 -3.40 -9.49 -2.25
C LEU A 16 -3.45 -8.06 -1.70
N ALA A 17 -3.79 -7.10 -2.57
CA ALA A 17 -3.74 -5.68 -2.26
C ALA A 17 -4.64 -5.24 -1.08
N LEU A 18 -5.89 -5.72 -1.01
CA LEU A 18 -6.82 -5.32 0.08
C LEU A 18 -6.37 -5.87 1.44
N PRO A 19 -6.02 -7.17 1.60
CA PRO A 19 -5.40 -7.66 2.83
C PRO A 19 -4.09 -6.93 3.19
N ALA A 20 -3.26 -6.56 2.19
CA ALA A 20 -2.04 -5.80 2.44
C ALA A 20 -2.36 -4.40 3.01
N TYR A 21 -3.39 -3.73 2.49
CA TYR A 21 -3.85 -2.43 2.99
C TYR A 21 -4.21 -2.48 4.48
N GLU A 22 -4.94 -3.51 4.91
CA GLU A 22 -5.29 -3.72 6.32
C GLU A 22 -4.04 -3.81 7.23
N GLN A 23 -2.97 -4.45 6.74
CA GLN A 23 -1.71 -4.50 7.47
C GLN A 23 -1.02 -3.14 7.55
N VAL A 24 -1.12 -2.31 6.51
CA VAL A 24 -0.60 -0.93 6.54
C VAL A 24 -1.34 -0.10 7.58
N LEU A 25 -2.67 -0.22 7.68
CA LEU A 25 -3.47 0.46 8.71
C LEU A 25 -3.03 0.03 10.13
N LYS A 26 -2.84 -1.27 10.35
CA LYS A 26 -2.36 -1.80 11.63
C LYS A 26 -0.93 -1.35 11.97
N ALA A 27 -0.05 -1.25 10.96
CA ALA A 27 1.29 -0.71 11.13
C ALA A 27 1.26 0.78 11.52
N ALA A 28 0.44 1.59 10.84
CA ALA A 28 0.26 3.01 11.14
C ALA A 28 -0.32 3.23 12.55
N HIS A 29 -1.33 2.45 12.94
CA HIS A 29 -1.88 2.51 14.29
C HIS A 29 -0.86 2.12 15.35
N SER A 30 -0.09 1.05 15.12
CA SER A 30 1.01 0.67 16.01
C SER A 30 2.05 1.78 16.18
N PHE A 31 2.39 2.47 15.08
CA PHE A 31 3.28 3.62 15.11
C PHE A 31 2.72 4.75 15.99
N ASN A 32 1.43 5.10 15.83
CA ASN A 32 0.81 6.14 16.64
C ASN A 32 0.86 5.81 18.15
N LEU A 33 0.68 4.54 18.52
CA LEU A 33 0.80 4.12 19.93
C LEU A 33 2.23 4.26 20.47
N LEU A 34 3.24 3.86 19.69
CA LEU A 34 4.64 4.02 20.07
C LEU A 34 5.04 5.49 20.20
N ASP A 35 4.55 6.30 19.27
CA ASP A 35 4.79 7.73 19.20
C ASP A 35 4.19 8.48 20.39
N ALA A 36 2.92 8.22 20.70
CA ALA A 36 2.23 8.80 21.84
C ALA A 36 2.86 8.39 23.19
N ARG A 37 3.45 7.20 23.25
CA ARG A 37 4.15 6.72 24.45
C ARG A 37 5.56 7.31 24.61
N GLY A 38 6.05 8.09 23.64
CA GLY A 38 7.42 8.60 23.63
C GLY A 38 8.48 7.50 23.49
N ALA A 39 8.09 6.32 22.98
CA ALA A 39 8.98 5.17 22.82
C ALA A 39 9.86 5.25 21.56
N ILE A 40 9.73 6.31 20.77
CA ILE A 40 10.52 6.58 19.57
C ILE A 40 11.05 8.01 19.59
N SER A 41 12.30 8.18 19.17
CA SER A 41 12.95 9.48 19.02
C SER A 41 12.44 10.25 17.79
N VAL A 42 12.80 11.53 17.70
CA VAL A 42 12.45 12.42 16.58
C VAL A 42 13.02 11.88 15.25
N THR A 43 14.23 11.33 15.25
CA THR A 43 14.86 10.76 14.06
C THR A 43 14.16 9.46 13.65
N GLU A 44 13.84 8.59 14.60
CA GLU A 44 13.09 7.35 14.34
C GLU A 44 11.68 7.63 13.80
N ARG A 45 11.00 8.66 14.31
CA ARG A 45 9.67 9.07 13.83
C ARG A 45 9.66 9.29 12.32
N ALA A 46 10.64 10.03 11.79
CA ALA A 46 10.74 10.29 10.35
C ALA A 46 10.93 8.98 9.55
N ALA A 47 11.75 8.05 10.06
CA ALA A 47 11.96 6.74 9.44
C ALA A 47 10.69 5.87 9.42
N TYR A 48 9.92 5.83 10.52
CA TYR A 48 8.64 5.12 10.57
C TYR A 48 7.62 5.68 9.58
N ILE A 49 7.48 7.01 9.50
CA ILE A 49 6.58 7.66 8.52
C ILE A 49 7.01 7.32 7.09
N GLY A 50 8.31 7.34 6.79
CA GLY A 50 8.84 6.94 5.50
C GLY A 50 8.47 5.50 5.12
N ARG A 51 8.61 4.56 6.07
CA ARG A 51 8.26 3.15 5.88
C ARG A 51 6.75 2.96 5.64
N ILE A 52 5.90 3.59 6.43
CA ILE A 52 4.42 3.55 6.24
C ILE A 52 4.05 4.09 4.85
N ARG A 53 4.63 5.23 4.46
CA ARG A 53 4.35 5.87 3.16
C ARG A 53 4.76 4.96 2.00
N ASN A 54 5.91 4.30 2.09
CA ASN A 54 6.38 3.37 1.07
C ASN A 54 5.47 2.15 0.95
N LEU A 55 5.01 1.58 2.07
CA LEU A 55 4.02 0.50 2.06
C LEU A 55 2.70 0.95 1.41
N ALA A 56 2.17 2.11 1.79
CA ALA A 56 0.92 2.63 1.25
C ALA A 56 0.99 2.82 -0.27
N ARG A 57 2.12 3.34 -0.79
CA ARG A 57 2.35 3.46 -2.23
C ARG A 57 2.38 2.10 -2.93
N ALA A 58 3.08 1.12 -2.37
CA ALA A 58 3.17 -0.21 -2.94
C ALA A 58 1.80 -0.92 -2.97
N VAL A 59 1.00 -0.78 -1.91
CA VAL A 59 -0.38 -1.29 -1.87
C VAL A 59 -1.26 -0.60 -2.90
N ALA A 60 -1.17 0.73 -3.03
CA ALA A 60 -1.93 1.48 -4.04
C ALA A 60 -1.59 1.03 -5.46
N GLN A 61 -0.30 0.82 -5.76
CA GLN A 61 0.15 0.29 -7.04
C GLN A 61 -0.37 -1.13 -7.29
N SER A 62 -0.27 -2.02 -6.31
CA SER A 62 -0.79 -3.40 -6.40
C SER A 62 -2.30 -3.43 -6.63
N TYR A 63 -3.05 -2.54 -5.96
CA TYR A 63 -4.49 -2.40 -6.15
C TYR A 63 -4.83 -1.88 -7.55
N TYR A 64 -4.12 -0.86 -8.02
CA TYR A 64 -4.27 -0.33 -9.38
C TYR A 64 -4.06 -1.43 -10.42
N GLU A 65 -2.95 -2.17 -10.33
CA GLU A 65 -2.63 -3.28 -11.24
C GLU A 65 -3.68 -4.40 -11.18
N SER A 66 -4.24 -4.68 -10.00
CA SER A 66 -5.36 -5.62 -9.86
C SER A 66 -6.61 -5.14 -10.59
N ARG A 67 -6.93 -3.84 -10.53
CA ARG A 67 -8.08 -3.28 -11.26
C ARG A 67 -7.81 -3.23 -12.76
N GLU A 68 -6.59 -2.89 -13.16
CA GLU A 68 -6.14 -2.83 -14.55
C GLU A 68 -6.26 -4.20 -15.24
N ARG A 69 -5.82 -5.30 -14.58
CA ARG A 69 -6.00 -6.67 -15.09
C ARG A 69 -7.46 -7.07 -15.34
N LEU A 70 -8.39 -6.43 -14.65
CA LEU A 70 -9.83 -6.65 -14.78
C LEU A 70 -10.51 -5.63 -15.69
N GLY A 71 -9.74 -4.72 -16.33
CA GLY A 71 -10.29 -3.65 -17.17
C GLY A 71 -11.05 -2.57 -16.40
N PHE A 72 -10.67 -2.32 -15.13
CA PHE A 72 -11.28 -1.35 -14.22
C PHE A 72 -12.80 -1.49 -14.08
N PRO A 73 -13.31 -2.64 -13.56
CA PRO A 73 -14.74 -2.96 -13.56
C PRO A 73 -15.63 -2.01 -12.74
N MET A 74 -15.03 -1.21 -11.85
CA MET A 74 -15.74 -0.25 -11.00
C MET A 74 -15.58 1.21 -11.47
N ALA A 75 -14.82 1.45 -12.55
CA ALA A 75 -14.67 2.79 -13.10
C ALA A 75 -15.73 3.03 -14.19
N PRO A 76 -16.22 4.27 -14.37
CA PRO A 76 -17.05 4.64 -15.51
C PRO A 76 -16.35 4.29 -16.84
N ARG A 77 -17.08 3.67 -17.77
CA ARG A 77 -16.50 3.23 -19.06
C ARG A 77 -15.87 4.38 -19.84
N GLU A 78 -16.48 5.55 -19.77
CA GLU A 78 -15.98 6.79 -20.39
C GLU A 78 -14.58 7.17 -19.89
N TRP A 79 -14.31 6.97 -18.59
CA TRP A 79 -13.00 7.26 -18.01
C TRP A 79 -11.97 6.24 -18.48
N VAL A 80 -12.33 4.96 -18.52
CA VAL A 80 -11.45 3.88 -18.97
C VAL A 80 -11.06 4.06 -20.44
N GLN A 81 -11.98 4.52 -21.29
CA GLN A 81 -11.72 4.80 -22.71
C GLN A 81 -10.74 5.96 -22.95
N GLN A 82 -10.66 6.90 -22.02
CA GLN A 82 -9.72 8.04 -22.08
C GLN A 82 -8.34 7.70 -21.52
N MET A 83 -8.18 6.55 -20.85
CA MET A 83 -6.89 6.16 -20.30
C MET A 83 -5.92 5.79 -21.43
N PRO A 84 -4.62 6.11 -21.28
CA PRO A 84 -3.61 5.66 -22.21
C PRO A 84 -3.65 4.13 -22.34
N PRO A 85 -3.35 3.58 -23.54
CA PRO A 85 -3.41 2.15 -23.77
C PRO A 85 -2.54 1.40 -22.78
N MET A 86 -3.05 0.25 -22.31
CA MET A 86 -2.42 -0.57 -21.28
C MET A 86 -0.96 -0.86 -21.65
N THR A 87 -0.02 -0.25 -20.92
CA THR A 87 1.38 -0.65 -21.05
C THR A 87 1.48 -2.03 -20.43
N LYS A 88 1.67 -3.06 -21.26
CA LYS A 88 2.06 -4.38 -20.77
C LYS A 88 3.41 -4.19 -20.07
N LYS A 89 3.41 -3.95 -18.76
CA LYS A 89 4.63 -4.10 -17.95
C LYS A 89 5.11 -5.53 -18.20
N ALA A 90 6.30 -5.64 -18.80
CA ALA A 90 6.95 -6.92 -19.05
C ALA A 90 7.02 -7.68 -17.72
N ALA A 91 6.59 -8.94 -17.77
CA ALA A 91 6.68 -9.89 -16.67
C ALA A 91 8.14 -10.15 -16.29
#